data_AF-A0A2H9N6G6-F1
#
_entry.id   AF-A0A2H9N6G6-F1
#
_cell.length_a   1.000
_cell.length_b   1.000
_cell.length_c   1.000
_cell.angle_alpha   90.00
_cell.angle_beta   90.00
_cell.angle_gamma   90.00
#
_symmetry.space_group_name_H-M   'P 1'
#
loop_
_entity.id
_entity.type
_entity.pdbx_description
1 polymer ?
#
loop_
_entity_poly.entity_id
_entity_poly.type
_entity_poly.pdbx_seq_one_letter_code
_entity_poly.pdbx_strand_id
1 'polypeptide(L)'
;MTGKNGVGKSTLCDKVLQNTKFSFGGFKTLPVLDGQKLKGFKIRDIETGDEEEIAYFDDKFLIHPVVGGFENLGVKSLKNALESKELVVMDELGFLESEAESFKNTVFEVLKSGKMVI
;
A
#
# COMPACT_ATOMS: atom_id res chain seq x y z
N MET A 1 -3.61 -13.41 5.61
CA MET A 1 -4.01 -12.97 6.97
C MET A 1 -4.94 -11.76 6.85
N THR A 2 -6.23 -11.94 6.61
CA THR A 2 -7.20 -10.84 6.55
C THR A 2 -7.70 -10.54 7.96
N GLY A 3 -7.45 -9.33 8.43
CA GLY A 3 -7.85 -8.90 9.78
C GLY A 3 -8.04 -7.40 9.76
N LYS A 4 -9.23 -6.98 10.22
CA LYS A 4 -9.79 -5.62 10.33
C LYS A 4 -8.78 -4.48 10.20
N ASN A 5 -9.08 -3.56 9.30
CA ASN A 5 -8.37 -2.29 9.11
C ASN A 5 -8.24 -1.55 10.45
N GLY A 6 -7.04 -1.07 10.75
CA GLY A 6 -6.81 -0.06 11.79
C GLY A 6 -6.54 -0.53 13.23
N VAL A 7 -6.32 -1.82 13.54
CA VAL A 7 -6.10 -2.27 14.94
C VAL A 7 -4.63 -2.55 15.31
N GLY A 8 -3.66 -2.05 14.53
CA GLY A 8 -2.24 -2.08 14.90
C GLY A 8 -1.34 -2.97 14.05
N LYS A 9 -1.79 -3.48 12.89
CA LYS A 9 -0.91 -4.15 11.92
C LYS A 9 0.07 -3.17 11.28
N SER A 10 -0.38 -2.02 10.77
CA SER A 10 0.54 -1.01 10.25
C SER A 10 1.52 -0.53 11.34
N THR A 11 1.04 -0.34 12.58
CA THR A 11 1.91 -0.03 13.73
C THR A 11 2.88 -1.16 14.10
N LEU A 12 2.50 -2.43 13.92
CA LEU A 12 3.39 -3.57 14.12
C LEU A 12 4.41 -3.67 12.98
N CYS A 13 3.98 -3.47 11.73
CA CYS A 13 4.86 -3.34 10.57
C CYS A 13 5.87 -2.23 10.81
N ASP A 14 5.45 -1.06 11.28
CA ASP A 14 6.35 0.05 11.64
C ASP A 14 7.39 -0.38 12.68
N LYS A 15 6.98 -1.08 13.74
CA LYS A 15 7.90 -1.56 14.78
C LYS A 15 8.87 -2.63 14.27
N VAL A 16 8.42 -3.52 13.39
CA VAL A 16 9.27 -4.54 12.75
C VAL A 16 10.28 -3.87 11.81
N LEU A 17 9.83 -2.92 11.01
CA LEU A 17 10.66 -2.14 10.09
C LEU A 17 11.67 -1.23 10.82
N GLN A 18 11.36 -0.76 12.03
CA GLN A 18 12.32 0.01 12.84
C GLN A 18 13.47 -0.84 13.42
N ASN A 19 13.28 -2.16 13.55
CA ASN A 19 14.26 -3.06 14.16
C ASN A 19 14.91 -4.03 13.15
N THR A 20 14.59 -3.90 11.86
CA THR A 20 15.19 -4.73 10.81
C THR A 20 16.50 -4.13 10.30
N LYS A 21 17.44 -5.00 9.92
CA LYS A 21 18.65 -4.60 9.19
C LYS A 21 18.48 -4.68 7.67
N PHE A 22 17.37 -5.23 7.21
CA PHE A 22 17.08 -5.38 5.79
C PHE A 22 16.74 -4.02 5.16
N SER A 23 17.27 -3.77 3.98
CA SER A 23 16.75 -2.72 3.11
C SER A 23 15.30 -3.03 2.74
N PHE A 24 14.40 -2.06 2.88
CA PHE A 24 12.99 -2.24 2.59
C PHE A 24 12.42 -1.12 1.72
N GLY A 25 11.36 -1.45 0.99
CA GLY A 25 10.61 -0.52 0.14
C GLY A 25 9.21 -1.08 -0.12
N GLY A 26 8.49 -0.47 -1.05
CA GLY A 26 7.09 -0.79 -1.34
C GLY A 26 6.19 0.32 -0.83
N PHE A 27 4.99 -0.01 -0.39
CA PHE A 27 3.97 0.99 -0.09
C PHE A 27 3.24 0.74 1.22
N LYS A 28 2.60 1.80 1.72
CA LYS A 28 1.60 1.75 2.79
C LYS A 28 0.30 2.42 2.36
N THR A 29 -0.78 2.06 3.04
CA THR A 29 -2.07 2.73 2.89
C THR A 29 -2.31 3.66 4.07
N LEU A 30 -2.67 4.91 3.80
CA LEU A 30 -2.93 5.92 4.82
C LEU A 30 -4.37 6.45 4.71
N PRO A 31 -5.07 6.67 5.83
CA PRO A 31 -6.38 7.33 5.80
C PRO A 31 -6.23 8.80 5.43
N VAL A 32 -7.16 9.31 4.62
CA VAL A 32 -7.33 10.74 4.37
C VAL A 32 -8.42 11.25 5.31
N LEU A 33 -8.07 12.19 6.18
CA LEU A 33 -8.97 12.75 7.19
C LEU A 33 -9.27 14.23 6.90
N ASP A 34 -10.52 14.62 7.07
CA ASP A 34 -10.98 16.01 7.13
C ASP A 34 -11.52 16.25 8.55
N GLY A 35 -10.67 16.81 9.40
CA GLY A 35 -10.85 16.81 10.85
C GLY A 35 -10.88 15.37 11.39
N GLN A 36 -12.03 14.95 11.92
CA GLN A 36 -12.26 13.58 12.42
C GLN A 36 -12.96 12.69 11.39
N LYS A 37 -13.38 13.22 10.23
CA LYS A 37 -14.12 12.47 9.22
C LYS A 37 -13.15 11.77 8.27
N LEU A 38 -13.29 10.45 8.16
CA LEU A 38 -12.61 9.67 7.12
C LEU A 38 -13.19 10.04 5.75
N LYS A 39 -12.31 10.47 4.84
CA LYS A 39 -12.65 10.92 3.48
C LYS A 39 -12.16 9.99 2.39
N GLY A 40 -11.20 9.12 2.69
CA GLY A 40 -10.65 8.21 1.70
C GLY A 40 -9.38 7.55 2.18
N PHE A 41 -8.63 7.02 1.22
CA PHE A 41 -7.35 6.39 1.42
C PHE A 41 -6.37 6.83 0.33
N LYS A 42 -5.10 6.90 0.71
CA LYS A 42 -3.99 7.14 -0.20
C LYS A 42 -2.95 6.04 -0.07
N ILE A 43 -2.29 5.72 -1.17
CA ILE A 43 -1.07 4.92 -1.17
C ILE A 43 0.11 5.85 -0.93
N ARG A 44 1.10 5.39 -0.16
CA ARG A 44 2.34 6.11 0.12
C ARG A 44 3.54 5.23 -0.19
N ASP A 45 4.45 5.71 -1.02
CA ASP A 45 5.75 5.08 -1.23
C ASP A 45 6.58 5.21 0.05
N ILE A 46 7.14 4.10 0.53
CA ILE A 46 7.88 4.07 1.79
C ILE A 46 9.23 4.79 1.68
N GLU A 47 9.86 4.77 0.51
CA GLU A 47 11.19 5.33 0.29
C GLU A 47 11.15 6.82 -0.02
N THR A 48 10.29 7.22 -0.97
CA THR A 48 10.22 8.61 -1.43
C THR A 48 9.28 9.44 -0.55
N GLY A 49 8.31 8.78 0.08
CA GLY A 49 7.24 9.45 0.81
C GLY A 49 6.18 10.09 -0.09
N ASP A 50 6.24 9.86 -1.41
CA ASP A 50 5.21 10.28 -2.36
C ASP A 50 3.87 9.64 -2.02
N GLU A 51 2.77 10.32 -2.33
CA GLU A 51 1.43 9.85 -2.02
C GLU A 51 0.47 10.07 -3.21
N GLU A 52 -0.41 9.11 -3.47
CA GLU A 52 -1.51 9.23 -4.44
C GLU A 52 -2.81 8.71 -3.85
N GLU A 53 -3.94 9.32 -4.20
CA GLU A 53 -5.25 8.87 -3.78
C GLU A 53 -5.60 7.51 -4.41
N ILE A 54 -6.12 6.59 -3.60
CA ILE A 54 -6.54 5.26 -4.05
C ILE A 54 -8.03 4.96 -3.75
N ALA A 55 -8.67 5.79 -2.93
CA ALA A 55 -10.10 5.73 -2.71
C ALA A 55 -10.63 7.01 -2.07
N TYR A 56 -11.90 7.34 -2.34
CA TYR A 56 -12.64 8.38 -1.64
C TYR A 56 -14.02 7.89 -1.19
N PHE A 57 -14.59 8.54 -0.19
CA PHE A 57 -15.98 8.33 0.24
C PHE A 57 -16.88 9.42 -0.34
N ASP A 58 -18.00 9.02 -0.94
CA ASP A 58 -19.03 9.96 -1.37
C ASP A 58 -19.90 10.47 -0.20
N ASP A 59 -20.88 11.31 -0.51
CA ASP A 59 -21.79 11.88 0.48
C ASP A 59 -22.67 10.84 1.20
N LYS A 60 -22.85 9.65 0.59
CA LYS A 60 -23.56 8.51 1.18
C LYS A 60 -22.64 7.56 1.95
N PHE A 61 -21.36 7.93 2.10
CA PHE A 61 -20.33 7.13 2.74
C PHE A 61 -20.08 5.79 2.02
N LEU A 62 -20.31 5.76 0.70
CA LEU A 62 -19.86 4.67 -0.16
C LEU A 62 -18.42 4.95 -0.61
N ILE A 63 -17.60 3.91 -0.58
CA ILE A 63 -16.19 3.98 -1.00
C ILE A 63 -16.07 3.73 -2.49
N HIS A 64 -15.32 4.59 -3.17
CA HIS A 64 -15.06 4.54 -4.60
C HIS A 64 -13.55 4.41 -4.84
N PRO A 65 -13.09 3.39 -5.59
CA PRO A 65 -11.67 3.20 -5.87
C PRO A 65 -11.15 4.25 -6.86
N VAL A 66 -9.90 4.66 -6.66
CA VAL A 66 -9.15 5.52 -7.58
C VAL A 66 -7.99 4.69 -8.14
N VAL A 67 -8.24 4.02 -9.27
CA VAL A 67 -7.31 3.06 -9.89
C VAL A 67 -5.96 3.69 -10.21
N GLY A 68 -5.95 4.97 -10.57
CA GLY A 68 -4.74 5.70 -10.96
C GLY A 68 -3.63 5.65 -9.91
N GLY A 69 -3.95 5.79 -8.61
CA GLY A 69 -2.94 5.75 -7.56
C GLY A 69 -2.23 4.40 -7.46
N PHE A 70 -2.94 3.30 -7.72
CA PHE A 70 -2.34 1.96 -7.79
C PHE A 70 -1.50 1.76 -9.06
N GLU A 71 -2.05 2.11 -10.22
CA GLU A 71 -1.39 1.95 -11.53
C GLU A 71 -0.13 2.81 -11.68
N ASN A 72 -0.12 3.98 -11.04
CA ASN A 72 1.01 4.91 -11.05
C ASN A 72 1.95 4.58 -9.89
N LEU A 73 1.70 5.19 -8.72
CA LEU A 73 2.59 5.12 -7.58
C LEU A 73 2.73 3.70 -7.05
N GLY A 74 1.64 2.95 -6.92
CA GLY A 74 1.68 1.57 -6.42
C GLY A 74 2.61 0.66 -7.24
N VAL A 75 2.47 0.67 -8.58
CA VAL A 75 3.35 -0.09 -9.49
C VAL A 75 4.80 0.38 -9.36
N LYS A 76 5.03 1.70 -9.35
CA LYS A 76 6.37 2.28 -9.23
C LYS A 76 7.05 1.85 -7.92
N SER A 77 6.34 1.95 -6.79
CA SER A 77 6.85 1.56 -5.48
C SER A 77 7.23 0.08 -5.43
N LEU A 78 6.38 -0.80 -5.98
CA LEU A 78 6.66 -2.23 -6.00
C LEU A 78 7.82 -2.60 -6.93
N LYS A 79 7.91 -1.99 -8.11
CA LYS A 79 9.03 -2.23 -9.04
C LYS A 79 10.36 -1.78 -8.44
N ASN A 80 10.41 -0.61 -7.82
CA ASN A 80 11.62 -0.12 -7.15
C ASN A 80 12.06 -1.04 -6.01
N ALA A 81 11.10 -1.53 -5.21
CA ALA A 81 11.37 -2.48 -4.13
C ALA A 81 11.85 -3.84 -4.66
N LEU A 82 11.22 -4.32 -5.74
CA LEU A 82 11.57 -5.55 -6.42
C LEU A 82 12.97 -5.50 -7.06
N GLU A 83 13.43 -4.33 -7.48
CA GLU A 83 14.78 -4.17 -8.02
C GLU A 83 15.83 -4.09 -6.91
N SER A 84 15.59 -3.29 -5.87
CA SER A 84 16.68 -2.80 -5.01
C SER A 84 16.62 -3.18 -3.53
N LYS A 85 15.54 -3.82 -3.06
CA LYS A 85 15.30 -4.07 -1.62
C LYS A 85 15.28 -5.55 -1.25
N GLU A 86 15.63 -5.86 -0.01
CA GLU A 86 15.57 -7.23 0.51
C GLU A 86 14.16 -7.59 1.01
N LEU A 87 13.44 -6.59 1.52
CA LEU A 87 12.08 -6.71 2.03
C LEU A 87 11.13 -5.79 1.26
N VAL A 88 10.03 -6.35 0.74
CA VAL A 88 8.97 -5.59 0.09
C VAL A 88 7.77 -5.51 1.03
N VAL A 89 7.32 -4.30 1.32
CA VAL A 89 6.15 -4.04 2.16
C VAL A 89 4.96 -3.77 1.25
N MET A 90 3.90 -4.53 1.44
CA MET A 90 2.62 -4.39 0.75
C MET A 90 1.52 -4.31 1.79
N ASP A 91 1.22 -3.10 2.27
CA ASP A 91 0.09 -2.92 3.18
C ASP A 91 -1.25 -3.17 2.48
N GLU A 92 -2.30 -3.41 3.26
CA GLU A 92 -3.71 -3.66 2.86
C GLU A 92 -3.99 -3.85 1.35
N LEU A 93 -3.93 -5.12 0.89
CA LEU A 93 -4.53 -5.56 -0.38
C LEU A 93 -6.00 -5.97 -0.16
N GLY A 94 -6.88 -5.62 -1.09
CA GLY A 94 -8.31 -5.89 -1.01
C GLY A 94 -9.06 -5.69 -2.33
N PHE A 95 -10.19 -4.98 -2.25
CA PHE A 95 -11.08 -4.78 -3.41
C PHE A 95 -10.80 -3.47 -4.15
N LEU A 96 -10.01 -2.55 -3.57
CA LEU A 96 -9.79 -1.22 -4.14
C LEU A 96 -8.92 -1.27 -5.40
N GLU A 97 -8.04 -2.26 -5.48
CA GLU A 97 -7.15 -2.50 -6.60
C GLU A 97 -7.73 -3.46 -7.66
N SER A 98 -9.02 -3.83 -7.57
CA SER A 98 -9.60 -4.90 -8.41
C SER A 98 -9.42 -4.63 -9.91
N GLU A 99 -9.51 -3.36 -10.32
CA GLU A 99 -9.38 -2.92 -11.71
C GLU A 99 -7.95 -2.44 -12.07
N ALA A 100 -7.01 -2.48 -11.11
CA ALA A 100 -5.61 -2.08 -11.32
C ALA A 100 -4.78 -3.28 -11.81
N GLU A 101 -4.89 -3.61 -13.10
CA GLU A 101 -4.23 -4.78 -13.69
C GLU A 101 -2.69 -4.75 -13.60
N SER A 102 -2.04 -3.62 -13.87
CA SER A 102 -0.57 -3.55 -13.79
C SER A 102 -0.13 -3.72 -12.35
N PHE A 103 -0.85 -3.10 -11.42
CA PHE A 103 -0.58 -3.22 -9.99
C PHE A 103 -0.71 -4.67 -9.53
N LYS A 104 -1.82 -5.34 -9.84
CA LYS A 104 -2.01 -6.77 -9.52
C LYS A 104 -0.90 -7.63 -10.10
N ASN A 105 -0.52 -7.40 -11.36
CA ASN A 105 0.59 -8.13 -11.99
C ASN A 105 1.92 -7.93 -11.24
N THR A 106 2.25 -6.69 -10.87
CA THR A 106 3.47 -6.40 -10.10
C THR A 106 3.42 -7.00 -8.68
N VAL A 107 2.26 -7.03 -8.02
CA VAL A 107 2.08 -7.77 -6.76
C VAL A 107 2.43 -9.26 -6.96
N PHE A 108 1.94 -9.89 -8.03
CA PHE A 108 2.28 -11.28 -8.33
C PHE A 108 3.76 -11.49 -8.67
N GLU A 109 4.40 -10.54 -9.35
CA GLU A 109 5.84 -10.56 -9.60
C GLU A 109 6.63 -10.54 -8.28
N VAL A 110 6.27 -9.64 -7.36
CA VAL A 110 6.86 -9.57 -6.02
C VAL A 110 6.70 -10.90 -5.27
N LEU A 111 5.49 -11.46 -5.24
CA LEU A 111 5.23 -12.73 -4.56
C LEU A 111 5.99 -13.92 -5.16
N LYS A 112 6.28 -13.88 -6.48
CA LYS A 112 7.05 -14.94 -7.18
C LYS A 112 8.56 -14.74 -7.11
N SER A 113 9.03 -13.56 -6.70
CA SER A 113 10.45 -13.20 -6.72
C SER A 113 11.31 -13.87 -5.65
N GLY A 114 10.69 -14.47 -4.63
CA GLY A 114 11.40 -15.04 -3.48
C GLY A 114 11.91 -14.00 -2.48
N LYS A 115 11.62 -12.70 -2.69
CA LYS A 115 11.91 -11.65 -1.69
C LYS A 115 11.07 -11.84 -0.43
N MET A 116 11.57 -11.32 0.68
CA MET A 116 10.76 -11.23 1.90
C MET A 116 9.63 -10.24 1.64
N VAL A 117 8.41 -10.62 2.04
CA VAL A 117 7.22 -9.77 1.88
C VAL A 117 6.54 -9.63 3.23
N ILE A 118 6.12 -8.41 3.57
CA ILE A 118 5.30 -8.07 4.74
C ILE A 118 4.04 -7.34 4.32
#